data_AF-A0AB36S6D4-F1
#
_entry.id   AF-A0AB36S6D4-F1
#
_cell.length_a   1.000
_cell.length_b   1.000
_cell.length_c   1.000
_cell.angle_alpha   90.00
_cell.angle_beta   90.00
_cell.angle_gamma   90.00
#
_symmetry.space_group_name_H-M   'P 1'
#
loop_
_entity.id
_entity.type
_entity.pdbx_description
1 polymer ?
#
loop_
_entity_poly.entity_id
_entity_poly.type
_entity_poly.pdbx_seq_one_letter_code
_entity_poly.pdbx_strand_id
1 'polypeptide(L)'
;MIAIGQLIFYIPFFIMLSILFYYIKWTKKKFSILIASLPCAYFTYQIFSFRHWETPIVLMKNTAGLLISSLLLILWVYYLYKQQK
;
A
#
# COMPACT_ATOMS: atom_id res chain seq x y z
N MET A 1 -15.02 -1.77 24.87
CA MET A 1 -15.57 -3.02 24.28
C MET A 1 -15.33 -3.19 22.76
N ILE A 2 -14.59 -2.30 22.08
CA ILE A 2 -14.29 -2.42 20.63
C ILE A 2 -13.00 -3.22 20.35
N ALA A 3 -12.04 -3.24 21.28
CA ALA A 3 -10.73 -3.86 21.08
C ALA A 3 -10.75 -5.39 20.95
N ILE A 4 -11.65 -6.09 21.67
CA ILE A 4 -11.70 -7.56 21.66
C ILE A 4 -12.27 -8.08 20.34
N GLY A 5 -13.34 -7.45 19.82
CA GLY A 5 -13.92 -7.82 18.53
C GLY A 5 -12.96 -7.57 17.36
N GLN A 6 -12.17 -6.49 17.42
CA GLN A 6 -11.11 -6.23 16.46
C GLN A 6 -9.98 -7.28 16.51
N LEU A 7 -9.55 -7.67 17.71
CA LEU A 7 -8.53 -8.72 17.90
C LEU A 7 -8.94 -10.07 17.29
N ILE A 8 -10.19 -10.49 17.51
CA ILE A 8 -10.73 -11.75 16.97
C ILE A 8 -10.74 -11.75 15.43
N PHE A 9 -10.88 -10.57 14.80
CA PHE A 9 -10.82 -10.45 13.34
C PHE A 9 -9.38 -10.35 12.80
N TYR A 10 -8.50 -9.64 13.51
CA TYR A 10 -7.12 -9.46 13.06
C TYR A 10 -6.31 -10.76 13.09
N ILE A 11 -6.52 -11.63 14.08
CA ILE A 11 -5.80 -12.91 14.19
C ILE A 11 -5.97 -13.78 12.91
N PRO A 12 -7.19 -14.15 12.48
CA PRO A 12 -7.38 -14.93 11.26
C PRO A 12 -6.97 -14.15 9.99
N PHE A 13 -7.15 -12.83 9.97
CA PHE A 13 -6.69 -12.00 8.85
C PHE A 13 -5.17 -12.09 8.65
N PHE A 14 -4.38 -11.94 9.72
CA PHE A 14 -2.92 -12.06 9.65
C PHE A 14 -2.46 -13.49 9.33
N ILE A 15 -3.17 -14.51 9.79
CA ILE A 15 -2.90 -15.90 9.42
C ILE A 15 -3.11 -16.11 7.91
N MET A 16 -4.25 -15.66 7.36
CA MET A 16 -4.52 -15.70 5.92
C MET A 16 -3.47 -14.92 5.12
N LEU A 17 -3.09 -13.73 5.60
CA LEU A 17 -2.10 -12.89 4.94
C LEU A 17 -0.73 -13.57 4.87
N SER A 18 -0.29 -14.20 5.97
CA SER A 18 0.97 -14.96 6.03
C SER A 18 0.96 -16.17 5.10
N ILE A 19 -0.15 -16.91 5.03
CA ILE A 19 -0.31 -18.04 4.11
C ILE A 19 -0.23 -17.55 2.66
N LEU A 20 -0.92 -16.46 2.34
CA LEU A 20 -0.90 -15.85 1.00
C LEU A 20 0.52 -15.44 0.60
N PHE A 21 1.25 -14.79 1.51
CA PHE A 21 2.65 -14.44 1.28
C PHE A 21 3.56 -15.66 1.15
N TYR A 22 3.29 -16.76 1.86
CA TYR A 22 4.05 -18.01 1.73
C TYR A 22 3.89 -18.65 0.35
N TYR A 23 2.68 -18.67 -0.20
CA TYR A 23 2.41 -19.26 -1.52
C TYR A 23 2.92 -18.41 -2.69
N ILE A 24 3.18 -17.12 -2.48
CA ILE A 24 3.78 -16.28 -3.51
C ILE A 24 5.24 -16.70 -3.72
N LYS A 25 5.57 -17.15 -4.93
CA LYS A 25 6.97 -17.31 -5.34
C LYS A 25 7.63 -15.93 -5.41
N TRP A 26 8.30 -15.55 -4.32
CA TRP A 26 9.01 -14.29 -4.18
C TRP A 26 10.21 -14.23 -5.11
N THR A 27 10.28 -13.17 -5.88
CA THR A 27 11.47 -12.82 -6.66
C THR A 27 11.95 -11.44 -6.21
N LYS A 28 13.24 -11.13 -6.40
CA LYS A 28 13.79 -9.81 -6.09
C LYS A 28 12.97 -8.68 -6.75
N LYS A 29 12.41 -8.94 -7.94
CA LYS A 29 11.55 -8.01 -8.68
C LYS A 29 10.19 -7.80 -8.00
N LYS A 30 9.49 -8.88 -7.60
CA LYS A 30 8.20 -8.78 -6.89
C LYS A 30 8.34 -8.10 -5.52
N PHE A 31 9.42 -8.40 -4.80
CA PHE A 31 9.71 -7.73 -3.53
C PHE A 31 10.00 -6.23 -3.71
N SER A 32 10.73 -5.88 -4.76
CA SER A 32 10.99 -4.48 -5.12
C SER A 32 9.71 -3.72 -5.48
N ILE A 33 8.78 -4.33 -6.23
CA ILE A 33 7.47 -3.72 -6.52
C ILE A 33 6.66 -3.52 -5.24
N LEU A 34 6.69 -4.50 -4.31
CA LEU A 34 5.99 -4.39 -3.04
C LEU A 34 6.51 -3.20 -2.21
N ILE A 35 7.83 -3.01 -2.12
CA ILE A 35 8.41 -1.83 -1.47
C ILE A 35 8.01 -0.54 -2.18
N ALA A 36 8.09 -0.52 -3.51
CA ALA A 36 7.71 0.66 -4.31
C ALA A 36 6.22 1.01 -4.16
N SER A 37 5.38 0.06 -3.75
CA SER A 37 3.94 0.28 -3.49
C SER A 37 3.61 0.85 -2.12
N LEU A 38 4.54 0.80 -1.15
CA LEU A 38 4.33 1.32 0.20
C LEU A 38 3.93 2.80 0.25
N PRO A 39 4.56 3.72 -0.52
CA PRO A 39 4.16 5.13 -0.54
C PRO A 39 2.72 5.30 -1.05
N CYS A 40 2.32 4.52 -2.06
CA CYS A 40 0.94 4.55 -2.57
C CYS A 40 -0.05 4.10 -1.49
N ALA A 41 0.25 3.01 -0.79
CA ALA A 41 -0.57 2.53 0.32
C ALA A 41 -0.68 3.57 1.45
N TYR A 42 0.42 4.25 1.78
CA TYR A 42 0.44 5.31 2.80
C TYR A 42 -0.47 6.47 2.43
N PHE A 43 -0.34 7.05 1.23
CA PHE A 43 -1.19 8.18 0.82
C PHE A 43 -2.65 7.78 0.65
N THR A 44 -2.90 6.54 0.21
CA THR A 44 -4.27 5.98 0.15
C THR A 44 -4.89 5.94 1.54
N TYR A 45 -4.17 5.41 2.52
CA TYR A 45 -4.63 5.39 3.92
C TYR A 45 -4.89 6.80 4.46
N GLN A 46 -4.00 7.76 4.18
CA GLN A 46 -4.18 9.16 4.59
C GLN A 46 -5.43 9.81 3.98
N ILE A 47 -5.78 9.48 2.74
CA ILE A 47 -6.99 9.99 2.07
C ILE A 47 -8.25 9.35 2.67
N PHE A 48 -8.25 8.03 2.88
CA PHE A 48 -9.41 7.34 3.46
C PHE A 48 -9.63 7.67 4.94
N SER A 49 -8.58 7.99 5.68
CA SER A 49 -8.65 8.43 7.07
C SER A 49 -8.85 9.94 7.22
N PHE A 50 -9.07 10.67 6.12
CA PHE A 50 -9.25 12.12 6.15
C PHE A 50 -10.49 12.49 6.95
N ARG A 51 -10.33 13.39 7.93
CA ARG A 51 -11.40 13.78 8.84
C ARG A 51 -12.06 15.07 8.37
N HIS A 52 -13.35 15.23 8.63
CA HIS A 52 -14.12 16.38 8.13
C HIS A 52 -13.68 17.76 8.66
N TRP A 53 -12.88 17.78 9.73
CA TRP A 53 -12.31 19.01 10.30
C TRP A 53 -10.88 19.30 9.85
N GLU A 54 -10.28 18.44 9.02
CA GLU A 54 -8.97 18.69 8.44
C GLU A 54 -9.07 19.69 7.28
N THR A 55 -8.01 20.46 7.06
CA THR A 55 -8.05 21.51 6.03
C THR A 55 -7.99 20.89 4.63
N PRO A 56 -8.71 21.46 3.65
CA PRO A 56 -8.69 20.96 2.26
C PRO A 56 -7.28 20.87 1.65
N ILE A 57 -6.36 21.71 2.12
CA ILE A 57 -4.94 21.71 1.72
C ILE A 57 -4.25 20.39 2.07
N VAL A 58 -4.57 19.76 3.21
CA VAL A 58 -4.01 18.47 3.60
C VAL A 58 -4.47 17.38 2.63
N LEU A 59 -5.76 17.38 2.26
CA LEU A 59 -6.30 16.45 1.27
C LEU A 59 -5.66 16.63 -0.10
N MET A 60 -5.51 17.88 -0.57
CA MET A 60 -4.83 18.18 -1.84
C MET A 60 -3.37 17.70 -1.82
N LYS A 61 -2.64 17.94 -0.73
CA LYS A 61 -1.26 17.47 -0.55
C LYS A 61 -1.17 15.94 -0.60
N ASN A 62 -2.05 15.24 0.12
CA ASN A 62 -2.06 13.78 0.15
C ASN A 62 -2.44 13.19 -1.22
N THR A 63 -3.36 13.83 -1.93
CA THR A 63 -3.76 13.46 -3.30
C THR A 63 -2.62 13.68 -4.29
N ALA A 64 -1.91 14.82 -4.21
CA ALA A 64 -0.72 15.06 -5.03
C ALA A 64 0.39 14.04 -4.73
N GLY A 65 0.61 13.71 -3.46
CA GLY A 65 1.55 12.67 -3.02
C GLY A 65 1.19 11.28 -3.56
N LEU A 66 -0.09 10.93 -3.58
CA LEU A 66 -0.60 9.70 -4.19
C LEU A 66 -0.30 9.67 -5.70
N LEU A 67 -0.55 10.76 -6.42
CA LEU A 67 -0.28 10.85 -7.87
C LEU A 67 1.20 10.66 -8.18
N ILE A 68 2.08 11.37 -7.47
CA ILE A 68 3.53 11.25 -7.65
C ILE A 68 4.00 9.82 -7.34
N SER A 69 3.52 9.24 -6.24
CA SER A 69 3.88 7.87 -5.84
C SER A 69 3.42 6.85 -6.88
N SER A 70 2.23 7.04 -7.43
CA SER A 70 1.67 6.16 -8.46
C SER A 70 2.47 6.24 -9.77
N LEU A 71 2.85 7.44 -10.19
CA LEU A 71 3.72 7.64 -11.37
C LEU A 71 5.08 6.97 -11.18
N LEU A 72 5.71 7.13 -10.01
CA LEU A 72 6.98 6.48 -9.68
C LEU A 72 6.84 4.95 -9.70
N LEU A 73 5.74 4.42 -9.17
CA LEU A 73 5.47 2.99 -9.19
C LEU A 73 5.31 2.46 -10.61
N ILE A 74 4.55 3.16 -11.46
CA ILE A 74 4.36 2.78 -12.87
C ILE A 74 5.70 2.80 -13.61
N LEU A 75 6.50 3.86 -13.44
CA LEU A 75 7.84 3.95 -14.03
C LEU A 75 8.76 2.83 -13.56
N TRP A 76 8.71 2.48 -12.26
CA TRP A 76 9.51 1.41 -11.70
C TRP A 76 9.11 0.03 -12.23
N VAL A 77 7.81 -0.23 -12.33
CA VAL A 77 7.28 -1.46 -12.95
C VAL A 77 7.70 -1.55 -14.41
N TYR A 78 7.62 -0.43 -15.16
CA TYR A 78 8.05 -0.37 -16.55
C TYR A 78 9.56 -0.64 -16.70
N TYR A 79 10.39 -0.05 -15.84
CA TYR A 79 11.83 -0.33 -15.80
C TYR A 79 12.12 -1.81 -15.53
N LEU A 80 11.47 -2.40 -14.53
CA LEU A 80 11.62 -3.81 -14.20
C LEU A 80 11.14 -4.74 -15.32
N TYR A 81 10.10 -4.34 -16.06
CA TYR A 81 9.61 -5.05 -17.24
C TYR A 81 10.64 -5.01 -18.38
N LYS A 82 11.19 -3.83 -18.68
CA LYS A 82 12.23 -3.68 -19.71
C LYS A 82 13.47 -4.50 -19.38
N GLN A 83 13.87 -4.58 -18.11
CA GLN A 83 14.96 -5.43 -17.62
C GLN A 83 14.65 -6.94 -17.67
N GLN A 84 13.46 -7.38 -18.08
CA GLN A 84 13.15 -8.79 -18.32
C GLN A 84 13.28 -9.20 -19.79
N LYS A 85 13.25 -8.22 -20.70
CA LYS A 85 13.31 -8.43 -22.15
C LYS A 85 14.77 -8.41 -22.59
#